data_AF-A0A7S2RD92-F1
#
_entry.id   AF-A0A7S2RD92-F1
#
_cell.length_a   1.000
_cell.length_b   1.000
_cell.length_c   1.000
_cell.angle_alpha   90.00
_cell.angle_beta   90.00
_cell.angle_gamma   90.00
#
_symmetry.space_group_name_H-M   'P 1'
#
loop_
_entity.id
_entity.type
_entity.pdbx_description
1 polymer ?
#
loop_
_entity_poly.entity_id
_entity_poly.type
_entity_poly.pdbx_seq_one_letter_code
_entity_poly.pdbx_strand_id
1 'polypeptide(L)'
;RSLPLRVAEPRTAATDISNDLRDYCALLTRGGRVSFATKALRAEAAGAAAAVIVQSEEVWPYVMQDKKGEAALGNLGIPVVMIKKSDGAKVEALLQSAREGAARVDQQIFAKIVVHTLGKECPICQEEFHPQEELARMPCGHIYHGACLDTWLSKRNTCPLCRLELSRDERRAPESEEHGGVPPEQHAAAQWFS
;
A
#
# COMPACT_ATOMS: atom_id res chain seq x y z
N ARG A 1 -3.41 13.80 10.13
CA ARG A 1 -4.84 13.85 10.51
C ARG A 1 -5.59 12.82 9.68
N SER A 2 -6.53 12.05 10.23
CA SER A 2 -7.41 11.18 9.42
C SER A 2 -8.46 12.03 8.72
N LEU A 3 -8.78 11.70 7.48
CA LEU A 3 -9.78 12.40 6.67
C LEU A 3 -10.87 11.42 6.21
N PRO A 4 -12.13 11.86 6.11
CA PRO A 4 -13.21 11.03 5.61
C PRO A 4 -13.01 10.62 4.14
N LEU A 5 -13.51 9.45 3.77
CA LEU A 5 -13.57 8.99 2.39
C LEU A 5 -14.84 9.49 1.69
N ARG A 6 -14.70 9.90 0.43
CA ARG A 6 -15.83 10.26 -0.43
C ARG A 6 -15.61 9.72 -1.84
N VAL A 7 -16.63 9.09 -2.39
CA VAL A 7 -16.62 8.59 -3.78
C VAL A 7 -16.67 9.77 -4.74
N ALA A 8 -15.76 9.79 -5.71
CA ALA A 8 -15.77 10.78 -6.78
C ALA A 8 -16.91 10.54 -7.78
N GLU A 9 -17.43 11.60 -8.36
CA GLU A 9 -18.48 11.55 -9.38
C GLU A 9 -18.00 12.27 -10.66
N PRO A 10 -17.81 11.57 -11.80
CA PRO A 10 -17.94 10.13 -11.98
C PRO A 10 -16.81 9.35 -11.27
N ARG A 11 -17.10 8.12 -10.83
CA ARG A 11 -16.15 7.25 -10.11
C ARG A 11 -14.86 7.00 -10.87
N THR A 12 -14.95 6.95 -12.18
CA THR A 12 -13.82 6.72 -13.07
C THR A 12 -13.06 8.01 -13.39
N ALA A 13 -13.53 9.19 -12.98
CA ALA A 13 -13.01 10.48 -13.41
C ALA A 13 -12.75 10.53 -14.93
N ALA A 14 -13.64 9.92 -15.74
CA ALA A 14 -13.57 9.95 -17.20
C ALA A 14 -13.73 11.39 -17.72
N THR A 15 -14.53 12.18 -17.00
CA THR A 15 -14.65 13.63 -17.11
C THR A 15 -14.21 14.26 -15.79
N ASP A 16 -14.27 15.59 -15.72
CA ASP A 16 -14.02 16.32 -14.48
C ASP A 16 -15.02 15.91 -13.39
N ILE A 17 -14.53 15.93 -12.16
CA ILE A 17 -15.29 15.47 -10.99
C ILE A 17 -16.28 16.57 -10.60
N SER A 18 -17.56 16.22 -10.50
CA SER A 18 -18.67 17.14 -10.28
C SER A 18 -18.97 17.39 -8.80
N ASN A 19 -18.58 16.49 -7.89
CA ASN A 19 -18.83 16.65 -6.47
C ASN A 19 -17.63 17.26 -5.73
N ASP A 20 -17.90 18.08 -4.70
CA ASP A 20 -16.87 18.72 -3.88
C ASP A 20 -16.13 17.69 -3.02
N LEU A 21 -14.80 17.67 -3.14
CA LEU A 21 -13.92 16.76 -2.42
C LEU A 21 -13.03 17.47 -1.40
N ARG A 22 -13.24 18.76 -1.13
CA ARG A 22 -12.53 19.49 -0.07
C ARG A 22 -12.68 18.79 1.29
N ASP A 23 -11.57 18.61 1.98
CA ASP A 23 -11.46 17.86 3.25
C ASP A 23 -11.71 16.33 3.17
N TYR A 24 -11.80 15.76 1.96
CA TYR A 24 -11.97 14.31 1.76
C TYR A 24 -10.75 13.66 1.12
N CYS A 25 -10.57 12.37 1.42
CA CYS A 25 -9.84 11.44 0.58
C CYS A 25 -10.77 10.94 -0.53
N ALA A 26 -10.42 11.17 -1.79
CA ALA A 26 -11.22 10.75 -2.94
C ALA A 26 -11.10 9.24 -3.16
N LEU A 27 -12.22 8.54 -3.33
CA LEU A 27 -12.26 7.15 -3.80
C LEU A 27 -12.67 7.13 -5.27
N LEU A 28 -11.79 6.59 -6.13
CA LEU A 28 -11.98 6.45 -7.57
C LEU A 28 -11.79 5.00 -8.00
N THR A 29 -12.23 4.67 -9.21
CA THR A 29 -12.03 3.34 -9.81
C THR A 29 -11.27 3.41 -11.13
N ARG A 30 -10.56 2.33 -11.49
CA ARG A 30 -9.99 2.17 -12.83
C ARG A 30 -11.09 2.12 -13.89
N GLY A 31 -10.78 2.60 -15.09
CA GLY A 31 -11.70 2.64 -16.24
C GLY A 31 -11.83 4.05 -16.81
N GLY A 32 -12.83 4.28 -17.67
CA GLY A 32 -13.11 5.61 -18.22
C GLY A 32 -12.14 6.10 -19.31
N ARG A 33 -11.26 5.22 -19.82
CA ARG A 33 -10.26 5.53 -20.88
C ARG A 33 -9.35 6.72 -20.56
N VAL A 34 -9.08 6.93 -19.27
CA VAL A 34 -8.15 7.97 -18.79
C VAL A 34 -7.05 7.33 -17.96
N SER A 35 -5.88 7.96 -17.95
CA SER A 35 -4.73 7.45 -17.22
C SER A 35 -4.94 7.55 -15.70
N PHE A 36 -4.07 6.88 -14.96
CA PHE A 36 -4.01 7.03 -13.52
C PHE A 36 -3.70 8.48 -13.10
N ALA A 37 -2.72 9.10 -13.75
CA ALA A 37 -2.31 10.47 -13.47
C ALA A 37 -3.47 11.46 -13.72
N THR A 38 -4.21 11.31 -14.84
CA THR A 38 -5.38 12.16 -15.11
C THR A 38 -6.45 12.03 -14.03
N LYS A 39 -6.72 10.83 -13.52
CA LYS A 39 -7.68 10.63 -12.41
C LYS A 39 -7.24 11.37 -11.15
N ALA A 40 -5.96 11.25 -10.80
CA ALA A 40 -5.38 11.91 -9.64
C ALA A 40 -5.44 13.43 -9.75
N LEU A 41 -5.04 13.99 -10.89
CA LEU A 41 -5.10 15.42 -11.18
C LEU A 41 -6.53 15.96 -11.12
N ARG A 42 -7.52 15.20 -11.60
CA ARG A 42 -8.93 15.58 -11.49
C ARG A 42 -9.45 15.54 -10.06
N ALA A 43 -9.01 14.56 -9.26
CA ALA A 43 -9.33 14.52 -7.84
C ALA A 43 -8.76 15.74 -7.09
N GLU A 44 -7.51 16.09 -7.37
CA GLU A 44 -6.87 17.29 -6.84
C GLU A 44 -7.60 18.57 -7.26
N ALA A 45 -7.97 18.70 -8.55
CA ALA A 45 -8.73 19.84 -9.06
C ALA A 45 -10.11 19.98 -8.40
N ALA A 46 -10.72 18.88 -7.96
CA ALA A 46 -11.96 18.88 -7.18
C ALA A 46 -11.75 19.13 -5.68
N GLY A 47 -10.52 19.41 -5.26
CA GLY A 47 -10.15 19.79 -3.89
C GLY A 47 -9.82 18.62 -2.96
N ALA A 48 -9.66 17.40 -3.48
CA ALA A 48 -9.32 16.25 -2.65
C ALA A 48 -7.96 16.44 -1.95
N ALA A 49 -7.86 15.99 -0.70
CA ALA A 49 -6.60 16.04 0.04
C ALA A 49 -5.68 14.82 -0.25
N ALA A 50 -6.25 13.76 -0.79
CA ALA A 50 -5.58 12.53 -1.21
C ALA A 50 -6.51 11.75 -2.16
N ALA A 51 -5.96 10.82 -2.94
CA ALA A 51 -6.75 9.94 -3.79
C ALA A 51 -6.43 8.46 -3.58
N VAL A 52 -7.47 7.64 -3.50
CA VAL A 52 -7.43 6.18 -3.45
C VAL A 52 -8.06 5.66 -4.72
N ILE A 53 -7.28 4.97 -5.56
CA ILE A 53 -7.74 4.41 -6.82
C ILE A 53 -7.90 2.90 -6.67
N VAL A 54 -9.13 2.41 -6.80
CA VAL A 54 -9.47 0.99 -6.77
C VAL A 54 -9.18 0.36 -8.13
N GLN A 55 -8.40 -0.72 -8.10
CA GLN A 55 -8.04 -1.51 -9.26
C GLN A 55 -9.22 -2.41 -9.72
N SER A 56 -9.22 -2.80 -11.00
CA SER A 56 -10.22 -3.72 -11.58
C SER A 56 -9.82 -5.20 -11.53
N GLU A 57 -8.58 -5.49 -11.12
CA GLU A 57 -7.91 -6.80 -11.18
C GLU A 57 -7.23 -7.16 -9.84
N GLU A 58 -6.97 -8.45 -9.63
CA GLU A 58 -6.34 -9.02 -8.42
C GLU A 58 -4.90 -9.46 -8.71
N VAL A 59 -4.03 -8.52 -9.07
CA VAL A 59 -2.60 -8.77 -9.35
C VAL A 59 -1.72 -8.19 -8.23
N TRP A 60 -0.52 -8.72 -8.02
CA TRP A 60 0.51 -8.17 -7.10
C TRP A 60 1.90 -8.66 -7.53
N PRO A 61 3.00 -7.88 -7.40
CA PRO A 61 3.11 -6.48 -6.97
C PRO A 61 2.79 -5.47 -8.08
N TYR A 62 2.31 -4.28 -7.68
CA TYR A 62 1.99 -3.20 -8.62
C TYR A 62 3.05 -2.10 -8.64
N VAL A 63 3.40 -1.66 -9.85
CA VAL A 63 4.09 -0.39 -10.08
C VAL A 63 3.18 0.50 -10.89
N MET A 64 2.90 1.71 -10.39
CA MET A 64 2.20 2.72 -11.16
C MET A 64 3.08 3.12 -12.34
N GLN A 65 2.64 2.81 -13.55
CA GLN A 65 3.37 3.19 -14.76
C GLN A 65 2.84 4.53 -15.27
N ASP A 66 3.46 5.62 -14.85
CA ASP A 66 3.29 6.93 -15.50
C ASP A 66 4.14 6.99 -16.77
N LYS A 67 3.76 6.20 -17.78
CA LYS A 67 4.54 6.04 -19.03
C LYS A 67 4.80 7.35 -19.78
N LYS A 68 4.01 8.39 -19.49
CA LYS A 68 4.03 9.68 -20.19
C LYS A 68 4.49 10.84 -19.30
N GLY A 69 4.86 10.58 -18.04
CA GLY A 69 5.24 11.63 -17.09
C GLY A 69 4.10 12.61 -16.79
N GLU A 70 2.85 12.18 -16.96
CA GLU A 70 1.66 13.03 -16.86
C GLU A 70 1.48 13.58 -15.45
N ALA A 71 1.90 12.85 -14.41
CA ALA A 71 1.80 13.32 -13.04
C ALA A 71 2.76 14.48 -12.77
N ALA A 72 3.98 14.40 -13.32
CA ALA A 72 4.98 15.46 -13.19
C ALA A 72 4.61 16.69 -14.05
N LEU A 73 4.12 16.45 -15.28
CA LEU A 73 3.64 17.53 -16.17
C LEU A 73 2.43 18.25 -15.60
N GLY A 74 1.54 17.53 -14.91
CA GLY A 74 0.35 18.08 -14.27
C GLY A 74 0.59 18.68 -12.88
N ASN A 75 1.81 18.62 -12.35
CA ASN A 75 2.16 19.06 -11.00
C ASN A 75 1.25 18.48 -9.90
N LEU A 76 1.06 17.15 -9.92
CA LEU A 76 0.25 16.45 -8.93
C LEU A 76 0.78 16.67 -7.51
N GLY A 77 0.00 17.36 -6.67
CA GLY A 77 0.40 17.77 -5.32
C GLY A 77 -0.16 16.90 -4.19
N ILE A 78 -1.11 16.02 -4.49
CA ILE A 78 -1.76 15.18 -3.47
C ILE A 78 -1.19 13.75 -3.45
N PRO A 79 -1.12 13.09 -2.27
CA PRO A 79 -0.75 11.69 -2.20
C PRO A 79 -1.80 10.81 -2.88
N VAL A 80 -1.34 9.85 -3.68
CA VAL A 80 -2.20 8.90 -4.39
C VAL A 80 -1.77 7.48 -4.10
N VAL A 81 -2.72 6.64 -3.72
CA VAL A 81 -2.51 5.21 -3.49
C VAL A 81 -3.44 4.39 -4.37
N MET A 82 -2.96 3.23 -4.81
CA MET A 82 -3.77 2.25 -5.53
C MET A 82 -4.00 1.03 -4.62
N ILE A 83 -5.24 0.53 -4.57
CA ILE A 83 -5.60 -0.65 -3.79
C ILE A 83 -6.17 -1.75 -4.68
N LYS A 84 -6.07 -3.00 -4.19
CA LYS A 84 -6.62 -4.18 -4.88
C LYS A 84 -8.14 -4.10 -5.02
N LYS A 85 -8.69 -4.81 -6.00
CA LYS A 85 -10.14 -4.85 -6.25
C LYS A 85 -10.92 -5.32 -5.01
N SER A 86 -10.48 -6.40 -4.38
CA SER A 86 -11.09 -6.97 -3.17
C SER A 86 -11.11 -6.00 -2.00
N ASP A 87 -10.03 -5.25 -1.77
CA ASP A 87 -9.99 -4.23 -0.71
C ASP A 87 -10.88 -3.03 -1.05
N GLY A 88 -10.89 -2.60 -2.32
CA GLY A 88 -11.80 -1.57 -2.78
C GLY A 88 -13.27 -1.95 -2.61
N ALA A 89 -13.64 -3.20 -2.88
CA ALA A 89 -14.99 -3.70 -2.64
C ALA A 89 -15.40 -3.63 -1.17
N LYS A 90 -14.48 -3.94 -0.24
CA LYS A 90 -14.72 -3.79 1.21
C LYS A 90 -14.92 -2.32 1.59
N VAL A 91 -14.09 -1.42 1.05
CA VAL A 91 -14.21 0.03 1.30
C VAL A 91 -15.55 0.56 0.77
N GLU A 92 -15.95 0.17 -0.43
CA GLU A 92 -17.25 0.56 -1.01
C GLU A 92 -18.42 0.04 -0.17
N ALA A 93 -18.37 -1.22 0.28
CA ALA A 93 -19.40 -1.80 1.15
C ALA A 93 -19.53 -1.02 2.48
N LEU A 94 -18.40 -0.61 3.08
CA LEU A 94 -18.40 0.22 4.30
C LEU A 94 -18.99 1.62 4.05
N LEU A 95 -18.71 2.22 2.91
CA LEU A 95 -19.28 3.52 2.53
C LEU A 95 -20.79 3.43 2.30
N GLN A 96 -21.26 2.33 1.72
CA GLN A 96 -22.68 2.08 1.50
C GLN A 96 -23.43 1.85 2.82
N SER A 97 -22.88 1.03 3.73
CA SER A 97 -23.51 0.78 5.03
C SER A 97 -23.55 2.03 5.91
N ALA A 98 -22.53 2.88 5.85
CA ALA A 98 -22.53 4.18 6.53
C ALA A 98 -23.62 5.13 6.02
N ARG A 99 -23.97 5.06 4.73
CA ARG A 99 -25.07 5.83 4.13
C ARG A 99 -26.45 5.29 4.52
N GLU A 100 -26.61 3.97 4.60
CA GLU A 100 -27.90 3.33 4.92
C GLU A 100 -28.23 3.43 6.43
N GLY A 101 -27.22 3.47 7.29
CA GLY A 101 -27.38 3.78 8.73
C GLY A 101 -27.61 5.27 9.05
N ALA A 102 -27.54 6.16 8.05
CA ALA A 102 -27.51 7.61 8.18
C ALA A 102 -28.86 8.29 8.51
N ALA A 103 -29.72 7.65 9.32
CA ALA A 103 -30.70 8.40 10.12
C ALA A 103 -30.01 9.31 11.17
N ARG A 104 -28.68 9.24 11.30
CA ARG A 104 -27.83 10.17 12.06
C ARG A 104 -26.76 10.79 11.15
N VAL A 105 -26.70 12.11 11.12
CA VAL A 105 -26.00 12.98 10.15
C VAL A 105 -24.45 12.89 10.18
N ASP A 106 -23.85 12.04 11.01
CA ASP A 106 -22.40 12.13 11.32
C ASP A 106 -21.60 10.82 11.22
N GLN A 107 -22.14 9.77 10.58
CA GLN A 107 -21.39 8.52 10.36
C GLN A 107 -20.53 8.60 9.09
N GLN A 108 -19.38 9.27 9.18
CA GLN A 108 -18.36 9.25 8.12
C GLN A 108 -17.34 8.13 8.33
N ILE A 109 -16.94 7.46 7.24
CA ILE A 109 -15.81 6.53 7.26
C ILE A 109 -14.52 7.32 7.11
N PHE A 110 -13.67 7.28 8.13
CA PHE A 110 -12.36 7.94 8.14
C PHE A 110 -11.28 7.03 7.56
N ALA A 111 -10.49 7.56 6.63
CA ALA A 111 -9.24 6.96 6.17
C ALA A 111 -8.05 7.59 6.88
N LYS A 112 -7.10 6.72 7.27
CA LYS A 112 -5.73 7.12 7.62
C LYS A 112 -4.80 6.55 6.56
N ILE A 113 -4.47 7.38 5.57
CA ILE A 113 -3.45 7.05 4.57
C ILE A 113 -2.10 7.41 5.17
N VAL A 114 -1.28 6.41 5.47
CA VAL A 114 0.11 6.60 5.90
C VAL A 114 0.99 6.30 4.69
N VAL A 115 1.50 7.36 4.07
CA VAL A 115 2.51 7.23 3.03
C VAL A 115 3.84 7.03 3.75
N HIS A 116 4.31 5.79 3.77
CA HIS A 116 5.71 5.52 4.02
C HIS A 116 6.41 5.77 2.70
N THR A 117 7.05 6.93 2.56
CA THR A 117 8.10 7.06 1.56
C THR A 117 9.10 5.96 1.90
N LEU A 118 9.22 4.97 1.02
CA LEU A 118 10.39 4.10 1.06
C LEU A 118 11.57 5.08 1.02
N GLY A 119 12.26 5.23 2.14
CA GLY A 119 13.57 5.86 2.10
C GLY A 119 14.30 5.14 0.99
N LYS A 120 14.96 5.90 0.10
CA LYS A 120 15.84 5.26 -0.89
C LYS A 120 17.00 4.55 -0.22
N GLU A 121 17.13 4.66 1.10
CA GLU A 121 18.19 4.15 1.93
C GLU A 121 17.69 3.19 3.00
N CYS A 122 18.56 2.24 3.36
CA CYS A 122 18.37 1.35 4.48
C CYS A 122 18.57 2.10 5.81
N PRO A 123 17.57 2.14 6.71
CA PRO A 123 17.70 2.87 7.97
C PRO A 123 18.75 2.34 8.95
N ILE A 124 19.30 1.14 8.69
CA ILE A 124 20.30 0.50 9.55
C ILE A 124 21.72 0.92 9.11
N CYS A 125 22.06 0.76 7.83
CA CYS A 125 23.39 1.12 7.32
C CYS A 125 23.46 2.53 6.70
N GLN A 126 22.31 3.17 6.46
CA GLN A 126 22.17 4.49 5.81
C GLN A 126 22.69 4.51 4.36
N GLU A 127 22.72 3.37 3.68
CA GLU A 127 23.10 3.25 2.27
C GLU A 127 21.86 3.14 1.38
N GLU A 128 21.96 3.66 0.15
CA GLU A 128 20.88 3.56 -0.83
C GLU A 128 20.58 2.10 -1.22
N PHE A 129 19.32 1.81 -1.53
CA PHE A 129 18.88 0.55 -2.10
C PHE A 129 19.19 0.55 -3.60
N HIS A 130 19.88 -0.49 -4.06
CA HIS A 130 20.14 -0.72 -5.48
C HIS A 130 19.27 -1.83 -6.06
N PRO A 131 18.99 -1.81 -7.37
CA PRO A 131 18.35 -2.93 -8.04
C PRO A 131 19.12 -4.22 -7.79
N GLN A 132 18.38 -5.34 -7.64
CA GLN A 132 18.92 -6.70 -7.40
C GLN A 132 19.50 -6.96 -6.01
N GLU A 133 19.50 -5.99 -5.10
CA GLU A 133 19.82 -6.23 -3.69
C GLU A 133 18.71 -7.02 -2.99
N GLU A 134 19.11 -7.84 -2.03
CA GLU A 134 18.16 -8.55 -1.17
C GLU A 134 17.61 -7.61 -0.11
N LEU A 135 16.31 -7.34 -0.21
CA LEU A 135 15.58 -6.48 0.73
C LEU A 135 14.63 -7.32 1.57
N ALA A 136 14.56 -7.01 2.87
CA ALA A 136 13.65 -7.64 3.80
C ALA A 136 12.65 -6.60 4.36
N ARG A 137 11.40 -7.04 4.53
CA ARG A 137 10.30 -6.21 5.01
C ARG A 137 9.73 -6.73 6.32
N MET A 138 9.64 -5.87 7.32
CA MET A 138 8.99 -6.17 8.60
C MET A 138 7.46 -6.21 8.48
N PRO A 139 6.72 -6.87 9.38
CA PRO A 139 5.24 -6.86 9.38
C PRO A 139 4.60 -5.46 9.48
N CYS A 140 5.29 -4.52 10.12
CA CYS A 140 4.91 -3.10 10.13
C CYS A 140 5.06 -2.39 8.77
N GLY A 141 5.67 -3.05 7.78
CA GLY A 141 5.84 -2.56 6.43
C GLY A 141 7.17 -1.89 6.11
N HIS A 142 8.04 -1.64 7.09
CA HIS A 142 9.36 -1.03 6.88
C HIS A 142 10.35 -1.99 6.21
N ILE A 143 11.19 -1.45 5.31
CA ILE A 143 12.13 -2.19 4.47
C ILE A 143 13.58 -1.86 4.86
N TYR A 144 14.44 -2.87 4.76
CA TYR A 144 15.87 -2.84 5.06
C TYR A 144 16.61 -3.75 4.08
N HIS A 145 17.94 -3.66 3.98
CA HIS A 145 18.71 -4.78 3.41
C HIS A 145 18.50 -6.03 4.26
N GLY A 146 18.41 -7.20 3.62
CA GLY A 146 18.22 -8.49 4.30
C GLY A 146 19.26 -8.71 5.39
N ALA A 147 20.55 -8.62 5.03
CA ALA A 147 21.66 -8.77 5.97
C ALA A 147 21.63 -7.76 7.14
N CYS A 148 21.21 -6.53 6.88
CA CYS A 148 21.07 -5.51 7.93
C CYS A 148 19.96 -5.89 8.91
N LEU A 149 18.81 -6.30 8.40
CA LEU A 149 17.67 -6.70 9.24
C LEU A 149 17.99 -7.95 10.05
N ASP A 150 18.61 -8.95 9.44
CA ASP A 150 19.01 -10.20 10.12
C ASP A 150 19.98 -9.92 11.27
N THR A 151 20.98 -9.07 11.01
CA THR A 151 21.93 -8.63 12.03
C THR A 151 21.22 -7.95 13.20
N TRP A 152 20.22 -7.11 12.92
CA TRP A 152 19.43 -6.45 13.95
C TRP A 152 18.55 -7.44 14.72
N LEU A 153 17.82 -8.31 14.01
CA LEU A 153 16.90 -9.29 14.58
C LEU A 153 17.59 -10.36 15.42
N SER A 154 18.88 -10.62 15.17
CA SER A 154 19.71 -11.47 16.02
C SER A 154 19.87 -10.92 17.45
N LYS A 155 19.71 -9.60 17.64
CA LYS A 155 19.89 -8.91 18.93
C LYS A 155 18.58 -8.40 19.52
N ARG A 156 17.61 -8.02 18.69
CA ARG A 156 16.33 -7.42 19.11
C ARG A 156 15.20 -7.93 18.24
N ASN A 157 14.08 -8.34 18.82
CA ASN A 157 12.89 -8.72 18.04
C ASN A 157 12.01 -7.52 17.65
N THR A 158 12.58 -6.31 17.54
CA THR A 158 11.82 -5.08 17.27
C THR A 158 12.21 -4.45 15.95
N CYS A 159 11.26 -3.81 15.28
CA CYS A 159 11.52 -2.95 14.13
C CYS A 159 12.45 -1.77 14.51
N PRO A 160 13.59 -1.56 13.81
CA PRO A 160 14.48 -0.42 14.05
C PRO A 160 13.78 0.96 13.99
N LEU A 161 12.81 1.12 13.09
CA LEU A 161 12.12 2.40 12.88
C LEU A 161 10.97 2.65 13.85
N CYS A 162 10.03 1.71 13.98
CA CYS A 162 8.79 1.93 14.74
C CYS A 162 8.70 1.13 16.04
N ARG A 163 9.72 0.33 16.36
CA ARG A 163 9.79 -0.51 17.56
C ARG A 163 8.67 -1.55 17.70
N LEU A 164 7.93 -1.86 16.63
CA LEU A 164 6.99 -2.98 16.63
C LEU A 164 7.74 -4.27 16.95
N GLU A 165 7.30 -4.99 17.99
CA GLU A 165 7.82 -6.31 18.36
C GLU A 165 7.27 -7.41 17.45
N LEU A 166 8.13 -8.35 17.07
CA LEU A 166 7.75 -9.61 16.46
C LEU A 166 7.29 -10.56 17.57
N SER A 167 6.03 -11.01 17.50
CA SER A 167 5.48 -12.06 18.38
C SER A 167 6.25 -13.37 18.20
N ARG A 168 6.61 -14.04 19.29
CA ARG A 168 7.46 -15.25 19.27
C ARG A 168 6.81 -16.52 18.71
N ASP A 169 5.54 -16.49 18.34
CA ASP A 169 4.76 -17.72 18.04
C ASP A 169 4.97 -18.32 16.64
N GLU A 170 5.80 -17.75 15.78
CA GLU A 170 6.14 -18.36 14.47
C GLU A 170 7.46 -19.17 14.49
N ARG A 171 8.02 -19.44 15.68
CA ARG A 171 9.16 -20.36 15.85
C ARG A 171 8.76 -21.74 16.37
N ARG A 172 7.75 -22.38 15.75
CA ARG A 172 7.56 -23.82 15.91
C ARG A 172 7.96 -24.54 14.63
N ALA A 173 9.22 -24.97 14.61
CA ALA A 173 9.61 -26.13 13.80
C ALA A 173 8.76 -27.34 14.23
N PRO A 174 8.27 -28.18 13.32
CA PRO A 174 7.84 -29.51 13.68
C PRO A 174 9.08 -30.40 13.92
N GLU A 175 9.04 -31.09 15.04
CA GLU A 175 10.00 -32.07 15.53
C GLU A 175 9.96 -33.36 14.69
N SER A 176 11.15 -33.86 14.34
CA SER A 176 11.56 -35.25 14.04
C SER A 176 10.54 -36.32 13.60
N GLU A 177 10.76 -36.88 12.41
CA GLU A 177 10.77 -38.34 12.19
C GLU A 177 12.01 -38.73 11.37
N GLU A 178 12.76 -39.72 11.87
CA GLU A 178 13.92 -40.32 11.23
C GLU A 178 13.52 -41.10 9.96
N HIS A 179 14.33 -41.07 8.90
CA HIS A 179 14.91 -42.23 8.19
C HIS A 179 15.64 -41.80 6.89
N GLY A 180 16.95 -42.12 6.81
CA GLY A 180 17.70 -42.31 5.56
C GLY A 180 18.50 -41.11 5.02
N GLY A 181 19.83 -41.14 5.15
CA GLY A 181 20.73 -40.07 4.69
C GLY A 181 21.21 -40.15 3.23
N VAL A 182 21.76 -39.01 2.74
CA VAL A 182 23.05 -38.74 2.03
C VAL A 182 23.04 -37.24 1.56
N PRO A 183 24.18 -36.50 1.52
CA PRO A 183 24.24 -35.02 1.58
C PRO A 183 24.62 -34.33 0.24
N PRO A 184 25.10 -33.06 0.19
CA PRO A 184 24.31 -31.83 0.17
C PRO A 184 24.55 -31.00 -1.12
N GLU A 185 23.52 -30.46 -1.77
CA GLU A 185 23.71 -29.30 -2.63
C GLU A 185 22.48 -28.40 -2.74
N GLN A 186 22.76 -27.09 -2.65
CA GLN A 186 22.00 -25.98 -3.21
C GLN A 186 20.76 -25.48 -2.43
N HIS A 187 21.05 -24.46 -1.61
CA HIS A 187 20.21 -23.32 -1.23
C HIS A 187 18.91 -23.18 -2.04
N ALA A 188 17.78 -23.45 -1.40
CA ALA A 188 16.47 -23.08 -1.89
C ALA A 188 15.64 -22.49 -0.74
N ALA A 189 15.54 -21.17 -0.71
CA ALA A 189 14.42 -20.46 -0.10
C ALA A 189 14.07 -19.22 -0.94
N ALA A 190 14.00 -19.40 -2.26
CA ALA A 190 13.20 -18.56 -3.13
C ALA A 190 11.79 -19.15 -3.16
N GLN A 191 10.90 -18.72 -2.25
CA GLN A 191 9.52 -19.22 -2.28
C GLN A 191 8.50 -18.39 -1.50
N TRP A 192 8.50 -17.05 -1.62
CA TRP A 192 7.40 -16.24 -1.06
C TRP A 192 6.80 -15.29 -2.08
N PHE A 193 6.22 -15.81 -3.15
CA PHE A 193 5.10 -15.16 -3.85
C PHE A 193 4.19 -16.23 -4.49
N SER A 194 2.97 -16.35 -3.98
CA SER A 194 1.78 -16.87 -4.68
C SER A 194 0.59 -16.01 -4.27
#